data_AF-A0A812Q486-F1
#
_entry.id   AF-A0A812Q486-F1
#
_cell.length_a   1.000
_cell.length_b   1.000
_cell.length_c   1.000
_cell.angle_alpha   90.00
_cell.angle_beta   90.00
_cell.angle_gamma   90.00
#
_symmetry.space_group_name_H-M   'P 1'
#
loop_
_entity.id
_entity.type
_entity.pdbx_description
1 polymer ?
#
loop_
_entity_poly.entity_id
_entity_poly.type
_entity_poly.pdbx_seq_one_letter_code
_entity_poly.pdbx_strand_id
1 'polypeptide(L)'
;MTQPPSSRMGSWTTSKLTEPELPDGLESFNGSDQCATPFRSHAWRRAAPPEGATATPEATDLHVVSLRKPRDSVRACPARSCWTWKERVLGDGHDFFIPRPRTARRLSSVIRSTSSPEVPVEEAAVLGNCKRFDVYLALGAPAAPESVCRHVADVAAQQMACFSLQQGSWLEGMKTWLFQATSGFDFPELVSSHSRLGTVAGSKGVQSDAKALRKVLEVRSGPQAVASYCAAVAAGLEGRPKDAFNPCSARDAHIMLQLKRTLEAVTSTDDAFGGPPCGKRLGLVFRIALEVGKGVRNPQRLPQLDQLQAYGEGRLARAPRAAAAAAAEAAERTILEPAVAKCAGKLRGFRHAGRVRALRAQAAKLFQQLELGSTTAVELQTARRRLNRLLHAPSLALKDGAEIDQEAVLADVQSLVSTTLQTSTSSPTEDKR
;
A
#
# COMPACT_ATOMS: atom_id res chain seq x y z
N MET A 1 41.34 17.48 -40.79
CA MET A 1 41.95 17.46 -39.44
C MET A 1 41.54 18.74 -38.73
N THR A 2 40.49 18.66 -37.91
CA THR A 2 39.86 19.79 -37.23
C THR A 2 40.20 19.70 -35.74
N GLN A 3 40.79 20.75 -35.19
CA GLN A 3 41.15 20.86 -33.77
C GLN A 3 39.89 21.03 -32.90
N PRO A 4 39.84 20.44 -31.68
CA PRO A 4 38.76 20.71 -30.73
C PRO A 4 39.05 21.98 -29.91
N PRO A 5 38.02 22.71 -29.46
CA PRO A 5 38.18 23.91 -28.67
C PRO A 5 38.41 23.59 -27.18
N SER A 6 39.30 24.36 -26.55
CA SER A 6 39.66 24.27 -25.13
C SER A 6 38.53 24.76 -24.22
N SER A 7 38.19 23.98 -23.22
CA SER A 7 37.30 24.35 -22.12
C SER A 7 38.02 25.24 -21.09
N ARG A 8 37.47 26.42 -20.83
CA ARG A 8 37.85 27.29 -19.69
C ARG A 8 37.16 26.78 -18.42
N MET A 9 37.94 26.36 -17.42
CA MET A 9 37.47 26.18 -16.04
C MET A 9 37.37 27.54 -15.36
N GLY A 10 36.17 27.93 -14.93
CA GLY A 10 35.96 29.06 -14.03
C GLY A 10 36.16 28.64 -12.57
N SER A 11 37.00 29.37 -11.85
CA SER A 11 37.24 29.17 -10.40
C SER A 11 36.07 29.72 -9.59
N TRP A 12 35.58 28.93 -8.64
CA TRP A 12 34.59 29.37 -7.65
C TRP A 12 35.31 29.87 -6.41
N THR A 13 35.11 31.13 -6.05
CA THR A 13 35.55 31.73 -4.79
C THR A 13 34.51 31.47 -3.70
N THR A 14 34.96 30.96 -2.55
CA THR A 14 34.16 30.71 -1.36
C THR A 14 34.12 31.96 -0.48
N SER A 15 32.97 32.61 -0.39
CA SER A 15 32.71 33.66 0.60
C SER A 15 32.28 33.03 1.92
N LYS A 16 33.03 33.33 2.99
CA LYS A 16 32.72 32.99 4.38
C LYS A 16 31.46 33.75 4.82
N LEU A 17 30.45 33.01 5.28
CA LEU A 17 29.29 33.54 6.01
C LEU A 17 29.56 33.40 7.51
N THR A 18 29.43 34.53 8.22
CA THR A 18 29.53 34.68 9.67
C THR A 18 28.24 34.20 10.35
N GLU A 19 28.36 33.38 11.39
CA GLU A 19 27.26 32.93 12.24
C GLU A 19 26.83 34.02 13.22
N PRO A 20 25.52 34.20 13.49
CA PRO A 20 25.06 35.02 14.60
C PRO A 20 24.89 34.18 15.88
N GLU A 21 25.40 34.71 16.99
CA GLU A 21 25.24 34.18 18.34
C GLU A 21 23.77 34.20 18.81
N LEU A 22 23.36 33.13 19.49
CA LEU A 22 22.07 32.98 20.17
C LEU A 22 22.25 33.23 21.67
N PRO A 23 21.31 33.89 22.37
CA PRO A 23 21.41 34.12 23.80
C PRO A 23 20.95 32.90 24.63
N ASP A 24 21.74 32.60 25.66
CA ASP A 24 21.47 31.61 26.71
C ASP A 24 20.35 32.06 27.66
N GLY A 25 19.40 31.16 27.91
CA GLY A 25 18.32 31.37 28.87
C GLY A 25 17.46 30.12 29.02
N LEU A 26 17.94 29.15 29.83
CA LEU A 26 17.24 27.90 30.13
C LEU A 26 16.85 27.87 31.61
N GLU A 27 15.62 28.32 31.91
CA GLU A 27 14.96 28.04 33.18
C GLU A 27 14.40 26.61 33.18
N SER A 28 14.62 25.92 34.29
CA SER A 28 14.29 24.51 34.49
C SER A 28 12.82 24.35 34.88
N PHE A 29 12.04 23.66 34.04
CA PHE A 29 10.64 23.33 34.30
C PHE A 29 10.52 21.90 34.82
N ASN A 30 10.22 21.75 36.12
CA ASN A 30 9.86 20.47 36.74
C ASN A 30 8.40 20.14 36.41
N GLY A 31 8.18 19.20 35.49
CA GLY A 31 6.85 18.72 35.08
C GLY A 31 6.63 17.26 35.48
N SER A 32 5.71 17.05 36.41
CA SER A 32 5.11 15.77 36.82
C SER A 32 4.52 14.97 35.66
N ASP A 33 4.50 13.64 35.79
CA ASP A 33 3.95 12.61 34.89
C ASP A 33 2.52 12.90 34.34
N GLN A 34 2.41 13.84 33.40
CA GLN A 34 1.24 13.95 32.55
C GLN A 34 1.41 12.96 31.39
N CYS A 35 0.73 11.82 31.53
CA CYS A 35 0.57 10.85 30.47
C CYS A 35 0.05 11.57 29.22
N ALA A 36 0.91 11.64 28.20
CA ALA A 36 0.73 12.45 27.00
C ALA A 36 -0.69 12.30 26.40
N THR A 37 -1.39 13.42 26.22
CA THR A 37 -2.62 13.47 25.42
C THR A 37 -2.32 12.87 24.04
N PRO A 38 -3.14 11.93 23.54
CA PRO A 38 -2.92 11.32 22.23
C PRO A 38 -2.95 12.43 21.17
N PHE A 39 -1.86 12.56 20.43
CA PHE A 39 -1.75 13.51 19.32
C PHE A 39 -2.89 13.24 18.33
N ARG A 40 -3.89 14.14 18.30
CA ARG A 40 -4.92 14.14 17.26
C ARG A 40 -4.24 14.60 15.98
N SER A 41 -4.04 13.68 15.06
CA SER A 41 -3.51 14.05 13.76
C SER A 41 -4.47 15.04 13.09
N HIS A 42 -3.93 16.02 12.37
CA HIS A 42 -4.65 16.69 11.27
C HIS A 42 -4.89 15.69 10.13
N ALA A 43 -5.22 14.43 10.44
CA ALA A 43 -5.60 13.42 9.48
C ALA A 43 -6.59 14.07 8.55
N TRP A 44 -6.24 14.04 7.27
CA TRP A 44 -7.16 14.01 6.14
C TRP A 44 -8.54 13.69 6.67
N ARG A 45 -9.45 14.69 6.70
CA ARG A 45 -10.68 14.72 7.51
C ARG A 45 -11.08 13.27 7.73
N ARG A 46 -10.87 12.72 8.94
CA ARG A 46 -11.66 11.53 9.32
C ARG A 46 -13.05 12.01 8.98
N ALA A 47 -13.63 11.50 7.89
CA ALA A 47 -14.96 11.90 7.49
C ALA A 47 -15.74 11.70 8.77
N ALA A 48 -16.13 12.80 9.42
CA ALA A 48 -16.72 12.71 10.72
C ALA A 48 -17.87 11.74 10.50
N PRO A 49 -17.91 10.60 11.22
CA PRO A 49 -19.01 9.69 11.03
C PRO A 49 -20.26 10.55 11.15
N PRO A 50 -21.18 10.50 10.16
CA PRO A 50 -22.30 11.42 10.09
C PRO A 50 -22.93 11.52 11.48
N GLU A 51 -23.05 12.75 11.99
CA GLU A 51 -23.48 13.01 13.38
C GLU A 51 -24.76 12.21 13.66
N GLY A 52 -24.67 11.23 14.57
CA GLY A 52 -25.76 10.31 14.91
C GLY A 52 -25.51 8.82 14.63
N ALA A 53 -24.46 8.45 13.87
CA ALA A 53 -24.13 7.05 13.66
C ALA A 53 -23.25 6.50 14.80
N THR A 54 -23.87 5.87 15.81
CA THR A 54 -23.18 4.94 16.73
C THR A 54 -22.85 3.62 16.03
N ALA A 55 -22.37 3.70 14.78
CA ALA A 55 -22.02 2.52 14.00
C ALA A 55 -20.80 1.88 14.66
N THR A 56 -21.00 0.69 15.24
CA THR A 56 -19.91 -0.23 15.54
C THR A 56 -19.03 -0.31 14.29
N PRO A 57 -17.69 -0.20 14.41
CA PRO A 57 -16.82 -0.19 13.25
C PRO A 57 -17.10 -1.45 12.41
N GLU A 58 -17.67 -1.25 11.22
CA GLU A 58 -18.07 -2.36 10.36
C GLU A 58 -16.82 -3.20 10.03
N ALA A 59 -16.95 -4.52 10.15
CA ALA A 59 -15.88 -5.42 9.74
C ALA A 59 -15.60 -5.21 8.24
N THR A 60 -14.33 -5.09 7.88
CA THR A 60 -13.92 -4.93 6.49
C THR A 60 -12.85 -5.94 6.12
N ASP A 61 -12.60 -6.14 4.83
CA ASP A 61 -11.59 -7.06 4.32
C ASP A 61 -10.27 -6.36 3.92
N LEU A 62 -10.15 -5.05 4.14
CA LEU A 62 -8.99 -4.27 3.73
C LEU A 62 -8.60 -3.28 4.81
N HIS A 63 -7.35 -3.34 5.25
CA HIS A 63 -6.86 -2.57 6.38
C HIS A 63 -5.47 -2.00 6.09
N VAL A 64 -5.16 -0.88 6.73
CA VAL A 64 -3.78 -0.44 6.92
C VAL A 64 -3.57 -0.13 8.40
N VAL A 65 -2.53 -0.71 8.96
CA VAL A 65 -2.07 -0.46 10.33
C VAL A 65 -0.80 0.35 10.25
N SER A 66 -0.78 1.50 10.91
CA SER A 66 0.32 2.45 10.79
C SER A 66 0.90 2.80 12.16
N LEU A 67 2.23 2.83 12.22
CA LEU A 67 2.98 3.37 13.35
C LEU A 67 3.69 4.65 12.92
N ARG A 68 3.37 5.74 13.61
CA ARG A 68 4.05 7.03 13.41
C ARG A 68 5.33 7.07 14.22
N LYS A 69 6.32 7.83 13.76
CA LYS A 69 7.52 8.12 14.55
C LYS A 69 7.13 8.80 15.86
N PRO A 70 7.41 8.19 17.03
CA PRO A 70 7.21 8.88 18.30
C PRO A 70 8.10 10.12 18.33
N ARG A 71 7.64 11.17 19.01
CA ARG A 71 8.45 12.36 19.26
C ARG A 71 9.61 12.00 20.19
N ASP A 72 10.75 12.65 20.03
CA ASP A 72 11.96 12.37 20.82
C ASP A 72 11.76 12.58 22.33
N SER A 73 10.79 13.44 22.69
CA SER A 73 10.38 13.72 24.08
C SER A 73 9.69 12.56 24.78
N VAL A 74 9.20 11.55 24.05
CA VAL A 74 8.59 10.36 24.66
C VAL A 74 9.69 9.41 25.12
N ARG A 75 9.90 9.37 26.44
CA ARG A 75 10.83 8.41 27.11
C ARG A 75 10.35 6.96 26.90
N ALA A 76 11.23 6.01 27.20
CA ALA A 76 11.11 4.55 27.02
C ALA A 76 9.66 4.05 26.89
N CYS A 77 9.24 3.83 25.64
CA CYS A 77 7.91 3.40 25.26
C CYS A 77 8.06 2.27 24.22
N PRO A 78 7.24 1.21 24.25
CA PRO A 78 7.30 0.12 23.26
C PRO A 78 7.17 0.60 21.81
N ALA A 79 6.50 1.73 21.57
CA ALA A 79 6.50 2.39 20.26
C ALA A 79 7.91 2.78 19.80
N ARG A 80 8.75 3.30 20.72
CA ARG A 80 10.15 3.65 20.46
C ARG A 80 10.98 2.39 20.23
N SER A 81 10.78 1.32 21.01
CA SER A 81 11.46 0.04 20.81
C SER A 81 11.12 -0.57 19.44
N CYS A 82 9.84 -0.54 19.05
CA CYS A 82 9.41 -0.95 17.71
C CYS A 82 10.04 -0.07 16.63
N TRP A 83 10.19 1.22 16.89
CA TRP A 83 10.90 2.14 16.01
C TRP A 83 12.37 1.85 15.85
N THR A 84 13.10 1.65 16.93
CA THR A 84 14.50 1.24 16.89
C THR A 84 14.65 -0.08 16.12
N TRP A 85 13.78 -1.07 16.37
CA TRP A 85 13.77 -2.32 15.62
C TRP A 85 13.52 -2.08 14.13
N LYS A 86 12.49 -1.31 13.78
CA LYS A 86 12.15 -0.98 12.40
C LYS A 86 13.30 -0.26 11.70
N GLU A 87 13.92 0.73 12.34
CA GLU A 87 15.05 1.49 11.76
C GLU A 87 16.24 0.56 11.50
N ARG A 88 16.53 -0.37 12.41
CA ARG A 88 17.61 -1.35 12.29
C ARG A 88 17.36 -2.42 11.23
N VAL A 89 16.11 -2.90 11.10
CA VAL A 89 15.75 -4.04 10.26
C VAL A 89 15.27 -3.60 8.88
N LEU A 90 14.33 -2.65 8.83
CA LEU A 90 13.69 -2.20 7.60
C LEU A 90 14.31 -0.93 7.02
N GLY A 91 15.15 -0.23 7.79
CA GLY A 91 15.80 1.03 7.42
C GLY A 91 15.17 2.23 8.12
N ASP A 92 15.94 3.30 8.32
CA ASP A 92 15.50 4.53 9.01
C ASP A 92 14.85 5.56 8.07
N GLY A 93 15.04 5.38 6.77
CA GLY A 93 14.56 6.30 5.74
C GLY A 93 15.43 7.55 5.55
N HIS A 94 16.57 7.66 6.24
CA HIS A 94 17.65 8.60 5.93
C HIS A 94 18.60 8.03 4.88
N ASP A 95 18.72 6.70 4.79
CA ASP A 95 19.38 6.03 3.67
C ASP A 95 18.56 6.21 2.39
N PHE A 96 18.73 7.36 1.75
CA PHE A 96 18.00 7.81 0.56
C PHE A 96 18.13 6.87 -0.65
N PHE A 97 18.96 5.84 -0.59
CA PHE A 97 19.32 5.03 -1.75
C PHE A 97 18.90 3.56 -1.65
N ILE A 98 18.69 3.00 -0.45
CA ILE A 98 18.72 1.55 -0.29
C ILE A 98 17.42 1.05 0.34
N PRO A 99 16.41 0.76 -0.50
CA PRO A 99 15.23 0.09 -0.01
C PRO A 99 15.67 -1.30 0.47
N ARG A 100 14.96 -1.87 1.44
CA ARG A 100 15.13 -3.26 1.86
C ARG A 100 13.94 -4.11 1.39
N PRO A 101 13.72 -4.25 0.07
CA PRO A 101 12.52 -4.88 -0.46
C PRO A 101 12.45 -6.38 -0.13
N ARG A 102 13.56 -7.10 0.02
CA ARG A 102 13.58 -8.51 0.43
C ARG A 102 13.24 -8.62 1.92
N THR A 103 13.81 -7.78 2.78
CA THR A 103 13.45 -7.75 4.20
C THR A 103 11.97 -7.38 4.41
N ALA A 104 11.47 -6.36 3.72
CA ALA A 104 10.05 -5.99 3.78
C ALA A 104 9.12 -7.09 3.22
N ARG A 105 9.53 -7.76 2.13
CA ARG A 105 8.82 -8.94 1.60
C ARG A 105 8.80 -10.09 2.61
N ARG A 106 9.92 -10.37 3.25
CA ARG A 106 10.01 -11.40 4.29
C ARG A 106 9.05 -11.11 5.44
N LEU A 107 8.97 -9.87 5.90
CA LEU A 107 8.00 -9.48 6.93
C LEU A 107 6.55 -9.62 6.45
N SER A 108 6.27 -9.23 5.22
CA SER A 108 4.94 -9.41 4.60
C SER A 108 4.54 -10.90 4.53
N SER A 109 5.48 -11.77 4.14
CA SER A 109 5.30 -13.22 4.11
C SER A 109 5.03 -13.77 5.52
N VAL A 110 5.78 -13.34 6.53
CA VAL A 110 5.58 -13.78 7.92
C VAL A 110 4.20 -13.36 8.46
N ILE A 111 3.76 -12.13 8.19
CA ILE A 111 2.43 -11.66 8.59
C ILE A 111 1.32 -12.50 7.95
N ARG A 112 1.49 -12.90 6.69
CA ARG A 112 0.56 -13.84 6.03
C ARG A 112 0.60 -15.24 6.66
N SER A 113 1.79 -15.75 6.98
CA SER A 113 1.94 -17.04 7.63
C SER A 113 1.34 -17.08 9.05
N THR A 114 1.21 -15.93 9.72
CA THR A 114 0.52 -15.82 11.02
C THR A 114 -1.00 -15.70 10.90
N SER A 115 -1.56 -15.80 9.69
CA SER A 115 -3.01 -15.78 9.44
C SER A 115 -3.78 -16.69 10.39
N SER A 116 -4.91 -16.22 10.90
CA SER A 116 -5.76 -16.95 11.85
C SER A 116 -7.23 -16.92 11.38
N PRO A 117 -8.11 -17.74 11.96
CA PRO A 117 -9.54 -17.67 11.65
C PRO A 117 -10.17 -16.29 11.95
N GLU A 118 -9.66 -15.58 12.98
CA GLU A 118 -10.12 -14.23 13.34
C GLU A 118 -9.61 -13.17 12.35
N VAL A 119 -8.39 -13.35 11.82
CA VAL A 119 -7.76 -12.43 10.86
C VAL A 119 -7.19 -13.26 9.70
N PRO A 120 -8.03 -13.65 8.72
CA PRO A 120 -7.63 -14.52 7.62
C PRO A 120 -6.86 -13.72 6.56
N VAL A 121 -5.58 -13.45 6.80
CA VAL A 121 -4.73 -12.63 5.92
C VAL A 121 -4.45 -13.37 4.59
N GLU A 122 -4.91 -12.80 3.48
CA GLU A 122 -4.61 -13.29 2.12
C GLU A 122 -3.40 -12.56 1.52
N GLU A 123 -3.41 -11.23 1.62
CA GLU A 123 -2.36 -10.36 1.09
C GLU A 123 -1.82 -9.49 2.22
N ALA A 124 -0.50 -9.31 2.28
CA ALA A 124 0.13 -8.35 3.17
C ALA A 124 1.22 -7.59 2.43
N ALA A 125 1.39 -6.30 2.75
CA ALA A 125 2.47 -5.49 2.25
C ALA A 125 3.00 -4.57 3.33
N VAL A 126 4.31 -4.53 3.50
CA VAL A 126 4.97 -3.64 4.46
C VAL A 126 5.65 -2.48 3.71
N LEU A 127 5.28 -1.26 4.08
CA LEU A 127 5.99 -0.04 3.75
C LEU A 127 6.77 0.42 4.98
N GLY A 128 8.02 -0.04 5.08
CA GLY A 128 8.89 0.19 6.24
C GLY A 128 10.14 1.04 5.96
N ASN A 129 10.37 1.49 4.73
CA ASN A 129 11.39 2.49 4.44
C ASN A 129 10.71 3.86 4.44
N CYS A 130 11.37 4.92 4.98
CA CYS A 130 10.84 6.22 5.44
C CYS A 130 10.52 6.31 6.93
N LYS A 131 10.22 7.53 7.42
CA LYS A 131 9.69 7.83 8.76
C LYS A 131 8.29 7.23 9.02
N ARG A 132 7.97 6.05 8.46
CA ARG A 132 6.68 5.35 8.48
C ARG A 132 6.87 3.84 8.55
N PHE A 133 5.86 3.16 9.09
CA PHE A 133 5.75 1.71 9.15
C PHE A 133 4.29 1.40 9.02
N ASP A 134 3.94 1.14 7.77
CA ASP A 134 2.58 0.88 7.35
C ASP A 134 2.50 -0.59 6.93
N VAL A 135 1.57 -1.31 7.53
CA VAL A 135 1.25 -2.70 7.22
C VAL A 135 -0.12 -2.71 6.56
N TYR A 136 -0.14 -2.98 5.26
CA TYR A 136 -1.37 -3.10 4.48
C TYR A 136 -1.79 -4.56 4.45
N LEU A 137 -3.07 -4.83 4.71
CA LEU A 137 -3.62 -6.18 4.78
C LEU A 137 -4.88 -6.27 3.92
N ALA A 138 -4.97 -7.32 3.12
CA ALA A 138 -6.21 -7.74 2.48
C ALA A 138 -6.58 -9.14 3.01
N LEU A 139 -7.78 -9.26 3.54
CA LEU A 139 -8.27 -10.42 4.27
C LEU A 139 -9.22 -11.23 3.37
N GLY A 140 -9.33 -12.53 3.62
CA GLY A 140 -10.29 -13.41 2.93
C GLY A 140 -11.71 -13.29 3.45
N ALA A 141 -11.86 -12.83 4.70
CA ALA A 141 -13.14 -12.49 5.30
C ALA A 141 -13.03 -11.15 6.05
N PRO A 142 -14.13 -10.40 6.20
CA PRO A 142 -14.13 -9.17 6.97
C PRO A 142 -13.71 -9.40 8.43
N ALA A 143 -12.86 -8.53 8.98
CA ALA A 143 -12.45 -8.56 10.37
C ALA A 143 -12.62 -7.19 11.04
N ALA A 144 -12.80 -7.21 12.37
CA ALA A 144 -12.86 -5.99 13.17
C ALA A 144 -11.50 -5.27 13.18
N PRO A 145 -11.45 -3.94 13.09
CA PRO A 145 -10.21 -3.17 13.14
C PRO A 145 -9.36 -3.47 14.38
N GLU A 146 -9.99 -3.72 15.54
CA GLU A 146 -9.33 -4.06 16.80
C GLU A 146 -8.58 -5.39 16.73
N SER A 147 -9.19 -6.41 16.11
CA SER A 147 -8.57 -7.72 15.89
C SER A 147 -7.38 -7.61 14.95
N VAL A 148 -7.51 -6.81 13.88
CA VAL A 148 -6.40 -6.53 12.95
C VAL A 148 -5.27 -5.77 13.65
N CYS A 149 -5.59 -4.77 14.48
CA CYS A 149 -4.62 -4.04 15.29
C CYS A 149 -3.85 -4.98 16.22
N ARG A 150 -4.59 -5.83 16.95
CA ARG A 150 -4.05 -6.84 17.86
C ARG A 150 -3.08 -7.76 17.12
N HIS A 151 -3.51 -8.31 16.00
CA HIS A 151 -2.69 -9.21 15.18
C HIS A 151 -1.36 -8.57 14.75
N VAL A 152 -1.39 -7.36 14.17
CA VAL A 152 -0.16 -6.67 13.74
C VAL A 152 0.73 -6.30 14.92
N ALA A 153 0.14 -5.87 16.05
CA ALA A 153 0.89 -5.56 17.27
C ALA A 153 1.60 -6.78 17.84
N ASP A 154 0.94 -7.94 17.85
CA ASP A 154 1.50 -9.20 18.34
C ASP A 154 2.67 -9.65 17.46
N VAL A 155 2.49 -9.62 16.13
CA VAL A 155 3.57 -9.97 15.19
C VAL A 155 4.76 -9.02 15.35
N ALA A 156 4.53 -7.72 15.46
CA ALA A 156 5.61 -6.74 15.63
C ALA A 156 6.37 -6.95 16.95
N ALA A 157 5.67 -7.17 18.07
CA ALA A 157 6.28 -7.44 19.37
C ALA A 157 7.10 -8.75 19.37
N GLN A 158 6.60 -9.80 18.72
CA GLN A 158 7.34 -11.06 18.56
C GLN A 158 8.61 -10.87 17.72
N GLN A 159 8.53 -10.12 16.61
CA GLN A 159 9.70 -9.80 15.80
C GLN A 159 10.75 -9.00 16.57
N MET A 160 10.33 -8.02 17.38
CA MET A 160 11.22 -7.26 18.26
C MET A 160 11.93 -8.18 19.26
N ALA A 161 11.19 -9.08 19.92
CA ALA A 161 11.77 -10.01 20.89
C ALA A 161 12.73 -10.99 20.24
N CYS A 162 12.38 -11.57 19.08
CA CYS A 162 13.30 -12.44 18.35
C CYS A 162 14.57 -11.70 17.92
N PHE A 163 14.45 -10.45 17.48
CA PHE A 163 15.60 -9.62 17.13
C PHE A 163 16.50 -9.34 18.34
N SER A 164 15.92 -8.98 19.49
CA SER A 164 16.66 -8.78 20.73
C SER A 164 17.40 -10.04 21.20
N LEU A 165 16.78 -11.21 21.08
CA LEU A 165 17.42 -12.49 21.40
C LEU A 165 18.60 -12.79 20.45
N GLN A 166 18.48 -12.47 19.17
CA GLN A 166 19.57 -12.63 18.20
C GLN A 166 20.75 -11.70 18.51
N GLN A 167 20.49 -10.47 18.96
CA GLN A 167 21.55 -9.52 19.33
C GLN A 167 22.28 -9.86 20.63
N GLY A 168 21.75 -10.76 21.46
CA GLY A 168 22.35 -11.14 22.74
C GLY A 168 23.70 -11.86 22.61
N SER A 169 24.03 -12.41 21.44
CA SER A 169 25.36 -12.97 21.17
C SER A 169 26.27 -11.88 20.59
N TRP A 170 27.45 -11.68 21.18
CA TRP A 170 28.41 -10.66 20.73
C TRP A 170 28.77 -10.81 19.24
N LEU A 171 28.89 -12.05 18.76
CA LEU A 171 29.18 -12.35 17.35
C LEU A 171 28.02 -11.95 16.42
N GLU A 172 26.77 -12.22 16.79
CA GLU A 172 25.59 -11.82 16.00
C GLU A 172 25.35 -10.31 16.08
N GLY A 173 25.67 -9.68 17.21
CA GLY A 173 25.71 -8.23 17.36
C GLY A 173 26.71 -7.59 16.40
N MET A 174 27.95 -8.11 16.35
CA MET A 174 28.99 -7.65 15.43
C MET A 174 28.60 -7.88 13.97
N LYS A 175 28.02 -9.03 13.64
CA LYS A 175 27.53 -9.35 12.29
C LYS A 175 26.40 -8.41 11.87
N THR A 176 25.43 -8.17 12.74
CA THR A 176 24.34 -7.21 12.51
C THR A 176 24.89 -5.79 12.33
N TRP A 177 25.85 -5.40 13.15
CA TRP A 177 26.52 -4.11 13.02
C TRP A 177 27.28 -4.01 11.69
N LEU A 178 28.02 -5.04 11.29
CA LEU A 178 28.76 -5.08 10.01
C LEU A 178 27.80 -5.02 8.82
N PHE A 179 26.68 -5.72 8.90
CA PHE A 179 25.58 -5.66 7.93
C PHE A 179 24.93 -4.28 7.86
N GLN A 180 24.83 -3.57 8.97
CA GLN A 180 24.30 -2.21 9.00
C GLN A 180 25.32 -1.18 8.50
N ALA A 181 26.60 -1.35 8.85
CA ALA A 181 27.70 -0.51 8.40
C ALA A 181 27.96 -0.66 6.89
N THR A 182 27.68 -1.84 6.34
CA THR A 182 27.57 -2.05 4.90
C THR A 182 26.16 -1.68 4.44
N SER A 183 25.82 -0.38 4.54
CA SER A 183 24.50 0.23 4.29
C SER A 183 23.84 -0.16 2.95
N GLY A 184 24.60 -0.82 2.06
CA GLY A 184 24.26 -1.52 0.81
C GLY A 184 23.18 -2.60 0.84
N PHE A 185 23.08 -3.39 1.91
CA PHE A 185 22.55 -4.75 1.78
C PHE A 185 21.17 -4.99 2.41
N ASP A 186 20.36 -5.74 1.67
CA ASP A 186 18.98 -6.13 1.98
C ASP A 186 18.99 -7.54 2.57
N PHE A 187 18.96 -7.63 3.92
CA PHE A 187 19.08 -8.87 4.69
C PHE A 187 17.73 -9.36 5.20
N PRO A 188 17.05 -10.29 4.49
CA PRO A 188 15.77 -10.82 4.94
C PRO A 188 15.87 -11.63 6.25
N GLU A 189 17.05 -12.13 6.61
CA GLU A 189 17.29 -12.95 7.81
C GLU A 189 17.08 -12.17 9.12
N LEU A 190 17.13 -10.84 9.07
CA LEU A 190 16.79 -9.96 10.20
C LEU A 190 15.30 -10.03 10.59
N VAL A 191 14.46 -10.58 9.72
CA VAL A 191 13.06 -10.88 10.00
C VAL A 191 12.92 -12.36 10.31
N SER A 192 12.47 -12.64 11.53
CA SER A 192 12.31 -14.01 12.02
C SER A 192 11.17 -14.72 11.30
N SER A 193 11.35 -16.01 11.00
CA SER A 193 10.33 -16.86 10.39
C SER A 193 9.12 -17.05 11.32
N HIS A 194 7.96 -17.37 10.74
CA HIS A 194 6.74 -17.69 11.50
C HIS A 194 6.97 -18.75 12.60
N SER A 195 7.72 -19.81 12.29
CA SER A 195 8.06 -20.87 13.25
C SER A 195 8.80 -20.37 14.50
N ARG A 196 9.63 -19.32 14.35
CA ARG A 196 10.36 -18.71 15.47
C ARG A 196 9.50 -17.76 16.30
N LEU A 197 8.41 -17.22 15.74
CA LEU A 197 7.54 -16.32 16.49
C LEU A 197 6.76 -17.06 17.59
N GLY A 198 6.39 -18.31 17.34
CA GLY A 198 5.69 -19.14 18.32
C GLY A 198 6.47 -19.38 19.61
N THR A 199 7.81 -19.38 19.56
CA THR A 199 8.64 -19.64 20.74
C THR A 199 8.66 -18.47 21.73
N VAL A 200 8.42 -17.24 21.27
CA VAL A 200 8.47 -16.03 22.10
C VAL A 200 7.10 -15.46 22.46
N ALA A 201 6.04 -15.91 21.76
CA ALA A 201 4.68 -15.37 21.88
C ALA A 201 4.11 -15.39 23.31
N GLY A 202 4.49 -16.39 24.12
CA GLY A 202 4.02 -16.54 25.50
C GLY A 202 4.76 -15.71 26.55
N SER A 203 5.85 -15.02 26.18
CA SER A 203 6.65 -14.29 27.17
C SER A 203 5.92 -13.02 27.66
N LYS A 204 6.02 -12.75 28.98
CA LYS A 204 5.38 -11.58 29.60
C LYS A 204 5.80 -10.26 28.94
N GLY A 205 7.06 -10.15 28.52
CA GLY A 205 7.60 -8.99 27.81
C GLY A 205 6.90 -8.74 26.47
N VAL A 206 6.78 -9.77 25.62
CA VAL A 206 6.11 -9.68 24.32
C VAL A 206 4.64 -9.27 24.46
N GLN A 207 3.92 -9.86 25.41
CA GLN A 207 2.52 -9.51 25.65
C GLN A 207 2.35 -8.05 26.11
N SER A 208 3.26 -7.58 26.97
CA SER A 208 3.30 -6.19 27.43
C SER A 208 3.56 -5.22 26.27
N ASP A 209 4.57 -5.51 25.45
CA ASP A 209 4.92 -4.70 24.27
C ASP A 209 3.78 -4.67 23.26
N ALA A 210 3.16 -5.82 22.96
CA ALA A 210 2.03 -5.88 22.06
C ALA A 210 0.84 -5.06 22.58
N LYS A 211 0.51 -5.18 23.88
CA LYS A 211 -0.56 -4.38 24.51
C LYS A 211 -0.27 -2.88 24.42
N ALA A 212 0.98 -2.46 24.57
CA ALA A 212 1.38 -1.07 24.43
C ALA A 212 1.32 -0.59 22.97
N LEU A 213 1.76 -1.41 22.01
CA LEU A 213 1.67 -1.11 20.59
C LEU A 213 0.23 -0.91 20.13
N ARG A 214 -0.71 -1.73 20.60
CA ARG A 214 -2.16 -1.57 20.29
C ARG A 214 -2.70 -0.18 20.64
N LYS A 215 -2.12 0.51 21.63
CA LYS A 215 -2.56 1.86 22.04
C LYS A 215 -2.06 2.96 21.11
N VAL A 216 -0.99 2.71 20.35
CA VAL A 216 -0.32 3.72 19.52
C VAL A 216 -0.47 3.46 18.02
N LEU A 217 -0.82 2.24 17.63
CA LEU A 217 -1.08 1.89 16.24
C LEU A 217 -2.40 2.51 15.77
N GLU A 218 -2.35 3.15 14.60
CA GLU A 218 -3.52 3.72 13.94
C GLU A 218 -3.99 2.73 12.86
N VAL A 219 -5.24 2.27 12.97
CA VAL A 219 -5.88 1.40 11.97
C VAL A 219 -6.84 2.20 11.13
N ARG A 220 -6.74 2.04 9.81
CA ARG A 220 -7.75 2.52 8.85
C ARG A 220 -8.30 1.33 8.07
N SER A 221 -9.63 1.28 7.96
CA SER A 221 -10.36 0.12 7.47
C SER A 221 -11.28 0.47 6.31
N GLY A 222 -11.40 -0.46 5.37
CA GLY A 222 -12.23 -0.35 4.18
C GLY A 222 -11.50 0.20 2.96
N PRO A 223 -12.01 -0.10 1.74
CA PRO A 223 -11.40 0.32 0.48
C PRO A 223 -11.11 1.82 0.37
N GLN A 224 -12.08 2.65 0.77
CA GLN A 224 -11.98 4.11 0.68
C GLN A 224 -10.89 4.66 1.61
N ALA A 225 -10.87 4.24 2.88
CA ALA A 225 -9.93 4.74 3.88
C ALA A 225 -8.49 4.31 3.58
N VAL A 226 -8.29 3.06 3.16
CA VAL A 226 -6.97 2.52 2.80
C VAL A 226 -6.45 3.18 1.52
N ALA A 227 -7.30 3.33 0.49
CA ALA A 227 -6.91 4.00 -0.74
C ALA A 227 -6.63 5.50 -0.52
N SER A 228 -7.46 6.18 0.26
CA SER A 228 -7.26 7.59 0.64
C SER A 228 -5.95 7.78 1.38
N TYR A 229 -5.67 6.94 2.39
CA TYR A 229 -4.40 6.96 3.10
C TYR A 229 -3.21 6.80 2.16
N CYS A 230 -3.19 5.72 1.37
CA CYS A 230 -2.06 5.43 0.50
C CYS A 230 -1.85 6.53 -0.55
N ALA A 231 -2.94 7.07 -1.11
CA ALA A 231 -2.90 8.20 -2.04
C ALA A 231 -2.37 9.48 -1.38
N ALA A 232 -2.79 9.78 -0.14
CA ALA A 232 -2.29 10.92 0.62
C ALA A 232 -0.82 10.74 1.00
N VAL A 233 -0.35 9.52 1.27
CA VAL A 233 1.07 9.21 1.44
C VAL A 233 1.85 9.50 0.16
N ALA A 234 1.37 9.00 -0.99
CA ALA A 234 2.03 9.20 -2.28
C ALA A 234 2.08 10.67 -2.71
N ALA A 235 1.03 11.43 -2.40
CA ALA A 235 1.00 12.86 -2.62
C ALA A 235 1.81 13.65 -1.58
N GLY A 236 2.22 13.03 -0.48
CA GLY A 236 2.90 13.73 0.60
C GLY A 236 1.97 14.57 1.49
N LEU A 237 0.67 14.33 1.49
CA LEU A 237 -0.27 15.06 2.35
C LEU A 237 -0.42 14.41 3.73
N GLU A 238 -0.13 13.11 3.83
CA GLU A 238 -0.39 12.37 5.07
C GLU A 238 0.59 12.75 6.20
N GLY A 239 0.02 13.22 7.32
CA GLY A 239 0.75 13.55 8.55
C GLY A 239 1.48 14.90 8.52
N ARG A 240 1.25 15.73 7.50
CA ARG A 240 1.80 17.08 7.38
C ARG A 240 0.69 18.13 7.37
N PRO A 241 0.95 19.34 7.87
CA PRO A 241 0.03 20.44 7.66
C PRO A 241 0.02 20.81 6.16
N LYS A 242 -1.15 21.23 5.65
CA LYS A 242 -1.35 21.52 4.22
C LYS A 242 -0.45 22.63 3.70
N ASP A 243 -0.10 23.58 4.56
CA ASP A 243 0.82 24.69 4.26
C ASP A 243 2.30 24.26 4.12
N ALA A 244 2.61 22.98 4.33
CA ALA A 244 3.92 22.38 4.10
C ALA A 244 3.95 21.45 2.88
N PHE A 245 2.91 21.48 2.04
CA PHE A 245 2.84 20.70 0.80
C PHE A 245 3.88 21.19 -0.21
N ASN A 246 4.81 20.29 -0.58
CA ASN A 246 5.83 20.53 -1.59
C ASN A 246 6.13 19.23 -2.35
N PRO A 247 5.28 18.86 -3.31
CA PRO A 247 5.40 17.58 -4.02
C PRO A 247 6.64 17.51 -4.92
N CYS A 248 7.30 18.64 -5.18
CA CYS A 248 8.56 18.75 -5.91
C CYS A 248 9.81 18.52 -5.04
N SER A 249 9.66 18.44 -3.71
CA SER A 249 10.79 18.20 -2.83
C SER A 249 11.40 16.81 -3.05
N ALA A 250 12.73 16.71 -2.93
CA ALA A 250 13.45 15.43 -3.03
C ALA A 250 12.92 14.38 -2.03
N ARG A 251 12.50 14.83 -0.84
CA ARG A 251 11.88 13.98 0.19
C ARG A 251 10.61 13.31 -0.34
N ASP A 252 9.73 14.06 -0.98
CA ASP A 252 8.48 13.53 -1.51
C ASP A 252 8.77 12.62 -2.70
N ALA A 253 9.75 12.99 -3.53
CA ALA A 253 10.21 12.15 -4.64
C ALA A 253 10.62 10.75 -4.18
N HIS A 254 11.26 10.65 -3.02
CA HIS A 254 11.68 9.38 -2.45
C HIS A 254 10.48 8.49 -2.05
N ILE A 255 9.41 9.04 -1.46
CA ILE A 255 8.22 8.24 -1.07
C ILE A 255 7.65 7.50 -2.28
N MET A 256 7.64 8.15 -3.45
CA MET A 256 7.19 7.52 -4.70
C MET A 256 8.04 6.34 -5.14
N LEU A 257 9.37 6.46 -5.00
CA LEU A 257 10.29 5.37 -5.30
C LEU A 257 10.06 4.18 -4.37
N GLN A 258 9.79 4.42 -3.09
CA GLN A 258 9.46 3.37 -2.13
C GLN A 258 8.15 2.69 -2.46
N LEU A 259 7.08 3.44 -2.73
CA LEU A 259 5.80 2.88 -3.14
C LEU A 259 5.91 2.04 -4.42
N LYS A 260 6.76 2.48 -5.38
CA LYS A 260 7.05 1.70 -6.59
C LYS A 260 7.73 0.37 -6.25
N ARG A 261 8.74 0.37 -5.40
CA ARG A 261 9.46 -0.83 -4.99
C ARG A 261 8.60 -1.77 -4.14
N THR A 262 7.74 -1.23 -3.28
CA THR A 262 6.73 -2.00 -2.54
C THR A 262 5.72 -2.61 -3.50
N LEU A 263 5.26 -1.87 -4.52
CA LEU A 263 4.41 -2.43 -5.58
C LEU A 263 5.10 -3.58 -6.31
N GLU A 264 6.33 -3.38 -6.78
CA GLU A 264 7.12 -4.41 -7.47
C GLU A 264 7.27 -5.66 -6.58
N ALA A 265 7.60 -5.47 -5.31
CA ALA A 265 7.69 -6.53 -4.31
C ALA A 265 6.37 -7.28 -4.10
N VAL A 266 5.25 -6.56 -4.04
CA VAL A 266 3.90 -7.14 -3.85
C VAL A 266 3.49 -7.92 -5.09
N THR A 267 3.75 -7.41 -6.29
CA THR A 267 3.31 -8.03 -7.55
C THR A 267 4.30 -9.05 -8.13
N SER A 268 5.50 -9.18 -7.57
CA SER A 268 6.52 -10.10 -8.04
C SER A 268 6.06 -11.54 -7.83
N THR A 269 6.17 -12.35 -8.89
CA THR A 269 5.91 -13.80 -8.87
C THR A 269 7.03 -14.57 -8.19
N ASP A 270 8.24 -13.98 -8.10
CA ASP A 270 9.42 -14.58 -7.51
C ASP A 270 9.42 -14.30 -6.01
N ASP A 271 8.54 -14.98 -5.28
CA ASP A 271 8.69 -15.05 -3.83
C ASP A 271 9.75 -16.09 -3.51
N ALA A 272 10.96 -15.62 -3.21
CA ALA A 272 12.04 -16.46 -2.67
C ALA A 272 11.62 -17.21 -1.39
N PHE A 273 10.50 -16.84 -0.79
CA PHE A 273 9.91 -17.48 0.39
C PHE A 273 8.73 -18.41 0.06
N GLY A 274 8.50 -18.73 -1.21
CA GLY A 274 7.55 -19.76 -1.66
C GLY A 274 6.07 -19.39 -1.51
N GLY A 275 5.75 -18.14 -1.18
CA GLY A 275 4.37 -17.66 -1.11
C GLY A 275 3.83 -17.32 -2.50
N PRO A 276 2.51 -17.47 -2.76
CA PRO A 276 1.91 -16.86 -3.95
C PRO A 276 2.13 -15.34 -3.91
N PRO A 277 2.30 -14.68 -5.07
CA PRO A 277 2.49 -13.23 -5.16
C PRO A 277 1.40 -12.50 -4.38
N CYS A 278 1.76 -11.44 -3.66
CA CYS A 278 0.78 -10.64 -2.95
C CYS A 278 -0.20 -10.04 -3.95
N GLY A 279 -1.49 -10.19 -3.64
CA GLY A 279 -2.52 -10.25 -4.66
C GLY A 279 -2.92 -8.93 -5.31
N LYS A 280 -3.93 -9.06 -6.16
CA LYS A 280 -4.38 -8.01 -7.09
C LYS A 280 -4.95 -6.79 -6.33
N ARG A 281 -5.39 -6.94 -5.08
CA ARG A 281 -6.02 -5.89 -4.28
C ARG A 281 -4.99 -4.86 -3.81
N LEU A 282 -3.96 -5.29 -3.08
CA LEU A 282 -2.89 -4.38 -2.63
C LEU A 282 -2.11 -3.81 -3.81
N GLY A 283 -1.84 -4.61 -4.86
CA GLY A 283 -1.23 -4.11 -6.09
C GLY A 283 -2.05 -3.03 -6.80
N LEU A 284 -3.39 -3.03 -6.67
CA LEU A 284 -4.23 -1.95 -7.18
C LEU A 284 -4.11 -0.68 -6.31
N VAL A 285 -4.11 -0.82 -4.98
CA VAL A 285 -3.94 0.32 -4.04
C VAL A 285 -2.65 1.08 -4.36
N PHE A 286 -1.52 0.38 -4.43
CA PHE A 286 -0.23 1.03 -4.72
C PHE A 286 -0.15 1.62 -6.12
N ARG A 287 -0.74 0.98 -7.15
CA ARG A 287 -0.80 1.56 -8.51
C ARG A 287 -1.56 2.88 -8.54
N ILE A 288 -2.72 2.94 -7.89
CA ILE A 288 -3.49 4.19 -7.81
C ILE A 288 -2.73 5.24 -7.00
N ALA A 289 -2.09 4.87 -5.89
CA ALA A 289 -1.27 5.79 -5.11
C ALA A 289 -0.14 6.39 -5.97
N LEU A 290 0.52 5.58 -6.81
CA LEU A 290 1.53 6.07 -7.76
C LEU A 290 0.93 6.95 -8.87
N GLU A 291 -0.27 6.64 -9.39
CA GLU A 291 -0.99 7.52 -10.33
C GLU A 291 -1.26 8.90 -9.71
N VAL A 292 -1.64 8.93 -8.43
CA VAL A 292 -1.86 10.15 -7.66
C VAL A 292 -0.57 10.93 -7.46
N GLY A 293 0.49 10.28 -6.95
CA GLY A 293 1.76 10.95 -6.70
C GLY A 293 2.42 11.50 -7.97
N LYS A 294 2.22 10.85 -9.13
CA LYS A 294 2.59 11.42 -10.45
C LYS A 294 1.69 12.59 -10.83
N GLY A 295 0.39 12.47 -10.58
CA GLY A 295 -0.60 13.52 -10.87
C GLY A 295 -0.30 14.83 -10.15
N VAL A 296 -0.02 14.78 -8.84
CA VAL A 296 0.26 15.97 -8.02
C VAL A 296 1.63 16.61 -8.30
N ARG A 297 2.40 16.06 -9.25
CA ARG A 297 3.68 16.61 -9.74
C ARG A 297 3.63 17.02 -11.19
N ASN A 298 2.45 16.93 -11.82
CA ASN A 298 2.27 17.32 -13.20
C ASN A 298 1.60 18.71 -13.23
N PRO A 299 2.29 19.78 -13.68
CA PRO A 299 1.72 21.12 -13.78
C PRO A 299 0.44 21.19 -14.61
N GLN A 300 0.29 20.35 -15.63
CA GLN A 300 -0.94 20.29 -16.45
C GLN A 300 -2.15 19.78 -15.66
N ARG A 301 -1.92 18.95 -14.63
CA ARG A 301 -2.99 18.38 -13.78
C ARG A 301 -3.18 19.18 -12.49
N LEU A 302 -2.14 19.87 -12.03
CA LEU A 302 -2.14 20.72 -10.85
C LEU A 302 -1.43 22.05 -11.16
N PRO A 303 -2.10 23.00 -11.84
CA PRO A 303 -1.48 24.26 -12.25
C PRO A 303 -0.91 25.10 -11.11
N GLN A 304 -1.41 24.91 -9.88
CA GLN A 304 -0.88 25.56 -8.67
C GLN A 304 0.60 25.19 -8.41
N LEU A 305 1.12 24.14 -9.04
CA LEU A 305 2.53 23.77 -8.96
C LEU A 305 3.48 24.81 -9.54
N ASP A 306 3.05 25.59 -10.54
CA ASP A 306 3.91 26.60 -11.16
C ASP A 306 4.38 27.63 -10.11
N GLN A 307 3.51 27.94 -9.15
CA GLN A 307 3.83 28.82 -8.01
C GLN A 307 4.78 28.17 -6.99
N LEU A 308 4.84 26.82 -6.96
CA LEU A 308 5.64 26.06 -5.98
C LEU A 308 6.98 25.58 -6.56
N GLN A 309 7.12 25.49 -7.88
CA GLN A 309 8.28 24.87 -8.53
C GLN A 309 9.60 25.60 -8.19
N ALA A 310 9.58 26.94 -8.12
CA ALA A 310 10.74 27.74 -7.73
C ALA A 310 11.26 27.43 -6.32
N TYR A 311 10.41 26.89 -5.43
CA TYR A 311 10.77 26.51 -4.06
C TYR A 311 11.19 25.05 -3.93
N GLY A 312 10.84 24.20 -4.91
CA GLY A 312 11.22 22.79 -4.92
C GLY A 312 12.70 22.55 -5.25
N GLU A 313 13.30 23.44 -6.05
CA GLU A 313 14.69 23.34 -6.51
C GLU A 313 15.73 23.81 -5.48
N GLY A 314 15.30 24.17 -4.26
CA GLY A 314 16.19 24.68 -3.22
C GLY A 314 16.70 26.11 -3.47
N ARG A 315 16.21 26.80 -4.52
CA ARG A 315 16.54 28.21 -4.80
C ARG A 315 15.97 29.17 -3.77
N LEU A 316 14.86 28.79 -3.11
CA LEU A 316 14.17 29.56 -2.09
C LEU A 316 13.92 28.69 -0.85
N ALA A 317 14.01 29.29 0.35
CA ALA A 317 14.02 28.55 1.60
C ALA A 317 12.67 27.86 1.94
N ARG A 318 11.53 28.45 1.55
CA ARG A 318 10.21 27.88 1.85
C ARG A 318 9.12 28.46 0.94
N ALA A 319 8.22 27.61 0.45
CA ALA A 319 7.04 28.05 -0.30
C ALA A 319 6.07 28.88 0.59
N PRO A 320 5.40 29.90 0.03
CA PRO A 320 4.36 30.64 0.74
C PRO A 320 3.27 29.68 1.24
N ARG A 321 2.97 29.77 2.53
CA ARG A 321 2.02 28.87 3.22
C ARG A 321 0.65 28.82 2.53
N ALA A 322 0.15 29.98 2.11
CA ALA A 322 -1.13 30.10 1.41
C ALA A 322 -1.11 29.39 0.04
N ALA A 323 -0.04 29.55 -0.74
CA ALA A 323 0.12 28.87 -2.03
C ALA A 323 0.23 27.35 -1.87
N ALA A 324 1.00 26.90 -0.87
CA ALA A 324 1.13 25.47 -0.55
C ALA A 324 -0.21 24.85 -0.12
N ALA A 325 -0.96 25.54 0.75
CA ALA A 325 -2.29 25.10 1.18
C ALA A 325 -3.29 25.05 0.02
N ALA A 326 -3.32 26.08 -0.84
CA ALA A 326 -4.18 26.12 -2.01
C ALA A 326 -3.85 24.98 -3.01
N ALA A 327 -2.57 24.71 -3.24
CA ALA A 327 -2.13 23.59 -4.08
C ALA A 327 -2.51 22.23 -3.46
N ALA A 328 -2.39 22.09 -2.14
CA ALA A 328 -2.81 20.88 -1.43
C ALA A 328 -4.32 20.63 -1.60
N GLU A 329 -5.16 21.64 -1.37
CA GLU A 329 -6.61 21.54 -1.54
C GLU A 329 -7.02 21.22 -2.97
N ALA A 330 -6.37 21.87 -3.95
CA ALA A 330 -6.57 21.56 -5.36
C ALA A 330 -6.19 20.10 -5.67
N ALA A 331 -5.05 19.63 -5.19
CA ALA A 331 -4.60 18.24 -5.36
C ALA A 331 -5.56 17.22 -4.74
N GLU A 332 -6.09 17.50 -3.55
CA GLU A 332 -7.09 16.66 -2.88
C GLU A 332 -8.32 16.48 -3.78
N ARG A 333 -8.92 17.58 -4.22
CA ARG A 333 -10.17 17.60 -4.97
C ARG A 333 -10.03 17.06 -6.40
N THR A 334 -9.02 17.48 -7.15
CA THR A 334 -8.95 17.19 -8.60
C THR A 334 -8.18 15.91 -8.93
N ILE A 335 -7.34 15.41 -8.01
CA ILE A 335 -6.47 14.26 -8.26
C ILE A 335 -6.75 13.13 -7.28
N LEU A 336 -6.74 13.41 -5.98
CA LEU A 336 -6.85 12.39 -4.94
C LEU A 336 -8.25 11.77 -4.89
N GLU A 337 -9.29 12.59 -4.71
CA GLU A 337 -10.67 12.12 -4.56
C GLU A 337 -11.15 11.24 -5.74
N PRO A 338 -10.97 11.64 -7.01
CA PRO A 338 -11.39 10.80 -8.14
C PRO A 338 -10.61 9.48 -8.22
N ALA A 339 -9.30 9.52 -7.92
CA ALA A 339 -8.45 8.34 -7.94
C ALA A 339 -8.83 7.36 -6.82
N VAL A 340 -9.11 7.87 -5.62
CA VAL A 340 -9.57 7.09 -4.47
C VAL A 340 -10.94 6.47 -4.77
N ALA A 341 -11.90 7.24 -5.30
CA ALA A 341 -13.21 6.72 -5.70
C ALA A 341 -13.09 5.59 -6.74
N LYS A 342 -12.24 5.79 -7.77
CA LYS A 342 -11.90 4.78 -8.78
C LYS A 342 -11.27 3.53 -8.15
N CYS A 343 -10.37 3.69 -7.18
CA CYS A 343 -9.74 2.59 -6.46
C CYS A 343 -10.76 1.81 -5.63
N ALA A 344 -11.54 2.50 -4.81
CA ALA A 344 -12.55 1.91 -3.94
C ALA A 344 -13.64 1.17 -4.73
N GLY A 345 -14.09 1.73 -5.86
CA GLY A 345 -15.00 1.04 -6.79
C GLY A 345 -14.42 -0.26 -7.34
N LYS A 346 -13.16 -0.22 -7.82
CA LYS A 346 -12.48 -1.43 -8.30
C LYS A 346 -12.24 -2.46 -7.19
N LEU A 347 -11.91 -2.02 -5.97
CA LEU A 347 -11.69 -2.86 -4.80
C LEU A 347 -12.96 -3.57 -4.35
N ARG A 348 -14.11 -2.88 -4.33
CA ARG A 348 -15.43 -3.50 -4.10
C ARG A 348 -15.68 -4.64 -5.08
N GLY A 349 -15.30 -4.45 -6.35
CA GLY A 349 -15.36 -5.49 -7.37
C GLY A 349 -14.57 -6.77 -7.09
N PHE A 350 -13.52 -6.72 -6.26
CA PHE A 350 -12.78 -7.93 -5.91
C PHE A 350 -13.53 -8.82 -4.93
N ARG A 351 -14.37 -8.25 -4.05
CA ARG A 351 -15.21 -9.04 -3.12
C ARG A 351 -16.17 -9.97 -3.87
N HIS A 352 -16.64 -9.53 -5.02
CA HIS A 352 -17.57 -10.29 -5.86
C HIS A 352 -16.87 -11.07 -6.99
N ALA A 353 -15.54 -11.06 -7.05
CA ALA A 353 -14.79 -11.77 -8.10
C ALA A 353 -15.02 -13.28 -8.06
N GLY A 354 -15.35 -13.86 -6.90
CA GLY A 354 -15.79 -15.26 -6.78
C GLY A 354 -17.06 -15.53 -7.58
N ARG A 355 -18.11 -14.71 -7.39
CA ARG A 355 -19.39 -14.82 -8.10
C ARG A 355 -19.22 -14.65 -9.61
N VAL A 356 -18.43 -13.66 -10.03
CA VAL A 356 -18.13 -13.43 -11.46
C VAL A 356 -17.39 -14.63 -12.07
N ARG A 357 -16.41 -15.21 -11.37
CA ARG A 357 -15.70 -16.40 -11.84
C ARG A 357 -16.63 -17.62 -11.91
N ALA A 358 -17.50 -17.81 -10.92
CA ALA A 358 -18.46 -18.91 -10.89
C ALA A 358 -19.42 -18.85 -12.09
N LEU A 359 -20.04 -17.68 -12.34
CA LEU A 359 -20.92 -17.48 -13.49
C LEU A 359 -20.19 -17.77 -14.81
N ARG A 360 -18.99 -17.20 -14.99
CA ARG A 360 -18.20 -17.41 -16.21
C ARG A 360 -17.76 -18.86 -16.38
N ALA A 361 -17.46 -19.56 -15.30
CA ALA A 361 -17.11 -20.98 -15.35
C ALA A 361 -18.31 -21.84 -15.76
N GLN A 362 -19.50 -21.56 -15.24
CA GLN A 362 -20.73 -22.24 -15.66
C GLN A 362 -21.06 -21.96 -17.13
N ALA A 363 -21.01 -20.70 -17.55
CA ALA A 363 -21.22 -20.33 -18.95
C ALA A 363 -20.18 -20.96 -19.89
N ALA A 364 -18.91 -21.06 -19.46
CA ALA A 364 -17.87 -21.74 -20.21
C ALA A 364 -18.12 -23.26 -20.35
N LYS A 365 -18.63 -23.92 -19.29
CA LYS A 365 -19.03 -25.35 -19.37
C LYS A 365 -20.15 -25.58 -20.38
N LEU A 366 -21.14 -24.69 -20.44
CA LEU A 366 -22.19 -24.75 -21.47
C LEU A 366 -21.58 -24.52 -22.86
N PHE A 367 -20.70 -23.53 -23.00
CA PHE A 367 -20.06 -23.21 -24.27
C PHE A 367 -19.13 -24.33 -24.79
N GLN A 368 -18.51 -25.12 -23.91
CA GLN A 368 -17.69 -26.28 -24.31
C GLN A 368 -18.48 -27.32 -25.13
N GLN A 369 -19.81 -27.36 -25.02
CA GLN A 369 -20.64 -28.23 -25.85
C GLN A 369 -20.56 -27.85 -27.35
N LEU A 370 -20.31 -26.57 -27.68
CA LEU A 370 -20.06 -26.14 -29.06
C LEU A 370 -18.72 -26.61 -29.61
N GLU A 371 -17.69 -26.69 -28.76
CA GLU A 371 -16.35 -27.14 -29.16
C GLU A 371 -16.33 -28.64 -29.50
N LEU A 372 -17.24 -29.41 -28.90
CA LEU A 372 -17.45 -30.83 -29.21
C LEU A 372 -18.32 -31.04 -30.46
N GLY A 373 -19.16 -30.06 -30.82
CA GLY A 373 -19.90 -30.07 -32.07
C GLY A 373 -18.96 -29.82 -33.26
N SER A 374 -19.30 -30.35 -34.44
CA SER A 374 -18.56 -30.17 -35.70
C SER A 374 -18.65 -28.73 -36.26
N THR A 375 -18.43 -27.74 -35.41
CA THR A 375 -18.56 -26.32 -35.70
C THR A 375 -17.28 -25.78 -36.35
N THR A 376 -17.40 -24.91 -37.34
CA THR A 376 -16.21 -24.31 -37.96
C THR A 376 -15.51 -23.32 -37.01
N ALA A 377 -14.20 -23.08 -37.21
CA ALA A 377 -13.44 -22.14 -36.37
C ALA A 377 -14.00 -20.70 -36.41
N VAL A 378 -14.56 -20.28 -37.55
CA VAL A 378 -15.15 -18.95 -37.75
C VAL A 378 -16.45 -18.79 -36.95
N GLU A 379 -17.32 -19.82 -36.99
CA GLU A 379 -18.55 -19.85 -36.19
C GLU A 379 -18.24 -19.87 -34.70
N LEU A 380 -17.28 -20.68 -34.26
CA LEU A 380 -16.85 -20.74 -32.86
C LEU A 380 -16.34 -19.37 -32.38
N GLN A 381 -15.54 -18.68 -33.19
CA GLN A 381 -15.06 -17.33 -32.86
C GLN A 381 -16.23 -16.33 -32.76
N THR A 382 -17.20 -16.42 -33.67
CA THR A 382 -18.40 -15.57 -33.69
C THR A 382 -19.27 -15.80 -32.45
N ALA A 383 -19.53 -17.07 -32.11
CA ALA A 383 -20.25 -17.47 -30.92
C ALA A 383 -19.53 -17.00 -29.64
N ARG A 384 -18.20 -17.10 -29.59
CA ARG A 384 -17.41 -16.62 -28.45
C ARG A 384 -17.50 -15.11 -28.25
N ARG A 385 -17.54 -14.33 -29.34
CA ARG A 385 -17.80 -12.87 -29.26
C ARG A 385 -19.19 -12.58 -28.72
N ARG A 386 -20.22 -13.33 -29.14
CA ARG A 386 -21.59 -13.19 -28.62
C ARG A 386 -21.67 -13.56 -27.14
N LEU A 387 -21.07 -14.68 -26.73
CA LEU A 387 -20.96 -15.07 -25.32
C LEU A 387 -20.33 -13.97 -24.46
N ASN A 388 -19.20 -13.42 -24.91
CA ASN A 388 -18.54 -12.34 -24.18
C ASN A 388 -19.41 -11.09 -24.03
N ARG A 389 -20.25 -10.77 -25.03
CA ARG A 389 -21.22 -9.66 -24.95
C ARG A 389 -22.33 -9.97 -23.95
N LEU A 390 -22.93 -11.18 -24.03
CA LEU A 390 -23.97 -11.62 -23.09
C LEU A 390 -23.50 -11.58 -21.64
N LEU A 391 -22.27 -12.04 -21.37
CA LEU A 391 -21.71 -12.07 -20.03
C LEU A 391 -21.20 -10.71 -19.54
N HIS A 392 -21.09 -9.68 -20.40
CA HIS A 392 -20.46 -8.42 -20.03
C HIS A 392 -21.24 -7.67 -18.95
N ALA A 393 -22.52 -7.35 -19.23
CA ALA A 393 -23.36 -6.61 -18.29
C ALA A 393 -23.62 -7.38 -16.98
N PRO A 394 -23.95 -8.69 -16.99
CA PRO A 394 -24.09 -9.49 -15.76
C PRO A 394 -22.80 -9.56 -14.95
N SER A 395 -21.63 -9.66 -15.60
CA SER A 395 -20.33 -9.63 -14.90
C SER A 395 -20.09 -8.30 -14.21
N LEU A 396 -20.48 -7.17 -14.84
CA LEU A 396 -20.36 -5.84 -14.24
C LEU A 396 -21.34 -5.67 -13.07
N ALA A 397 -22.60 -6.06 -13.24
CA ALA A 397 -23.61 -6.02 -12.19
C ALA A 397 -23.17 -6.83 -10.95
N LEU A 398 -22.71 -8.07 -11.14
CA LEU A 398 -22.15 -8.89 -10.06
C LEU A 398 -20.95 -8.23 -9.40
N LYS A 399 -20.06 -7.63 -10.19
CA LYS A 399 -18.87 -6.93 -9.68
C LYS A 399 -19.27 -5.72 -8.82
N ASP A 400 -20.36 -5.04 -9.14
CA ASP A 400 -20.88 -3.93 -8.35
C ASP A 400 -21.72 -4.40 -7.15
N GLY A 401 -21.82 -5.72 -6.95
CA GLY A 401 -22.52 -6.33 -5.83
C GLY A 401 -24.00 -6.57 -6.08
N ALA A 402 -24.52 -6.24 -7.26
CA ALA A 402 -25.91 -6.46 -7.60
C ALA A 402 -26.26 -7.96 -7.60
N GLU A 403 -27.53 -8.24 -7.32
CA GLU A 403 -28.11 -9.53 -7.61
C GLU A 403 -28.46 -9.61 -9.09
N ILE A 404 -28.18 -10.74 -9.70
CA ILE A 404 -28.56 -11.04 -11.08
C ILE A 404 -29.31 -12.37 -11.07
N ASP A 405 -30.27 -12.51 -11.97
CA ASP A 405 -30.86 -13.81 -12.28
C ASP A 405 -29.83 -14.63 -13.06
N GLN A 406 -29.08 -15.47 -12.34
CA GLN A 406 -28.05 -16.31 -12.94
C GLN A 406 -28.67 -17.37 -13.85
N GLU A 407 -29.87 -17.84 -13.56
CA GLU A 407 -30.55 -18.88 -14.34
C GLU A 407 -30.98 -18.32 -15.69
N ALA A 408 -31.57 -17.12 -15.72
CA ALA A 408 -31.91 -16.43 -16.96
C ALA A 408 -30.67 -16.20 -17.85
N VAL A 409 -29.57 -15.70 -17.26
CA VAL A 409 -28.31 -15.49 -18.02
C VAL A 409 -27.75 -16.80 -18.58
N LEU A 410 -27.82 -17.89 -17.82
CA LEU A 410 -27.35 -19.21 -18.29
C LEU A 410 -28.30 -19.82 -19.34
N ALA A 411 -29.60 -19.56 -19.26
CA ALA A 411 -30.58 -19.95 -20.28
C ALA A 411 -30.32 -19.24 -21.61
N ASP A 412 -29.98 -17.95 -21.59
CA ASP A 412 -29.57 -17.19 -22.78
C ASP A 412 -28.29 -17.76 -23.40
N VAL A 413 -27.32 -18.15 -22.57
CA VAL A 413 -26.10 -18.82 -23.04
C VAL A 413 -26.41 -20.18 -23.67
N GLN A 414 -27.32 -20.95 -23.08
CA GLN A 414 -27.75 -22.23 -23.64
C GLN A 414 -28.49 -22.05 -24.97
N SER A 415 -29.37 -21.04 -25.08
CA SER A 415 -30.03 -20.67 -26.32
C SER A 415 -29.03 -20.33 -27.43
N LEU A 416 -28.02 -19.50 -27.12
CA LEU A 416 -26.93 -19.18 -28.05
C LEU A 416 -26.21 -20.45 -28.54
N VAL A 417 -25.91 -21.39 -27.64
CA VAL A 417 -25.29 -22.68 -27.98
C VAL A 417 -26.18 -23.49 -28.92
N SER A 418 -27.45 -23.67 -28.57
CA SER A 418 -28.40 -24.45 -29.38
C SER A 418 -28.61 -23.86 -30.79
N THR A 419 -28.78 -22.54 -30.92
CA THR A 419 -28.96 -21.88 -32.22
C THR A 419 -27.72 -22.03 -33.10
N THR A 420 -26.52 -21.94 -32.51
CA THR A 420 -25.26 -22.08 -33.26
C THR A 420 -25.09 -23.51 -33.79
N LEU A 421 -25.37 -24.52 -32.98
CA LEU A 421 -25.35 -25.93 -33.41
C LEU A 421 -26.34 -26.19 -34.54
N GLN A 422 -27.57 -25.70 -34.42
CA GLN A 422 -28.60 -25.87 -35.47
C GLN A 422 -28.20 -25.22 -36.80
N THR A 423 -27.53 -24.06 -36.74
CA THR A 423 -27.09 -23.34 -37.95
C THR A 423 -26.02 -24.16 -38.67
N SER A 424 -25.06 -24.73 -37.93
CA SER A 424 -23.99 -25.56 -38.51
C SER A 424 -24.50 -26.82 -39.21
N THR A 425 -25.60 -27.43 -38.73
CA THR A 425 -26.19 -28.63 -39.37
C THR A 425 -27.00 -28.31 -40.62
N SER A 426 -27.46 -27.07 -40.75
CA SER A 426 -28.37 -26.66 -41.83
C SER A 426 -27.66 -26.12 -43.07
N SER A 427 -26.34 -25.90 -43.02
CA SER A 427 -25.53 -25.53 -44.18
C SER A 427 -25.59 -26.66 -45.21
N PRO A 428 -26.39 -26.54 -46.28
CA PRO A 428 -26.44 -27.57 -47.31
C PRO A 428 -25.04 -27.64 -47.91
N THR A 429 -24.48 -28.83 -48.02
CA THR A 429 -23.35 -29.07 -48.92
C THR A 429 -23.78 -28.62 -50.30
N GLU A 430 -23.43 -27.38 -50.66
CA GLU A 430 -23.55 -26.87 -52.02
C GLU A 430 -22.70 -27.80 -52.88
N ASP A 431 -23.39 -28.71 -53.55
CA ASP A 431 -22.87 -29.65 -54.51
C ASP A 431 -22.41 -28.83 -55.72
N LYS A 432 -21.21 -28.26 -55.63
CA LYS A 432 -20.55 -27.54 -56.74
C LYS A 432 -20.25 -28.55 -57.84
N ARG A 433 -21.17 -28.67 -58.79
CA ARG A 433 -20.90 -29.20 -60.13
C ARG A 433 -20.20 -28.18 -61.00
#